data_AF-A0A973D400-F1
#
_entry.id   AF-A0A973D400-F1
#
_cell.length_a   1.000
_cell.length_b   1.000
_cell.length_c   1.000
_cell.angle_alpha   90.00
_cell.angle_beta   90.00
_cell.angle_gamma   90.00
#
_symmetry.space_group_name_H-M   'P 1'
#
loop_
_entity.id
_entity.type
_entity.pdbx_description
1 polymer ?
#
loop_
_entity_poly.entity_id
_entity_poly.type
_entity_poly.pdbx_seq_one_letter_code
_entity_poly.pdbx_strand_id
1 'polypeptide(L)'
;MIRCADSTEASQQAKESKLWLPRGAGCSYGDAAILDQGHLLLLDRPQVSETSSENSDSVIVSSALTLRNLLSTLASEGLTLPVVPGVLDATVGGLIAADAHGKNHLNRGSFRDITDSFQVLLSSGEVVDCDRSHNQELFEGTIGGVGLTG
;
A
#
# COMPACT_ATOMS: atom_id res chain seq x y z
N MET A 1 -12.05 -13.91 5.36
CA MET A 1 -11.11 -13.33 4.37
C MET A 1 -11.85 -13.19 3.07
N ILE A 2 -11.89 -11.99 2.50
CA ILE A 2 -12.53 -11.71 1.22
C ILE A 2 -11.45 -11.21 0.26
N ARG A 3 -11.43 -11.79 -0.93
CA ARG A 3 -10.58 -11.35 -2.03
C ARG A 3 -11.42 -10.49 -2.95
N CYS A 4 -10.94 -9.29 -3.23
CA CYS A 4 -11.59 -8.30 -4.07
C CYS A 4 -10.74 -8.15 -5.32
N ALA A 5 -11.33 -8.30 -6.51
CA ALA A 5 -10.62 -8.17 -7.77
C ALA A 5 -10.07 -6.76 -8.02
N ASP A 6 -10.77 -5.75 -7.50
CA ASP A 6 -10.43 -4.34 -7.66
C ASP A 6 -10.94 -3.48 -6.49
N SER A 7 -10.68 -2.16 -6.58
CA SER A 7 -11.11 -1.18 -5.58
C SER A 7 -12.63 -1.00 -5.51
N THR A 8 -13.38 -1.33 -6.57
CA THR A 8 -14.85 -1.24 -6.59
C THR A 8 -15.44 -2.35 -5.74
N GLU A 9 -14.97 -3.59 -5.93
CA GLU A 9 -15.39 -4.72 -5.11
C GLU A 9 -14.98 -4.51 -3.65
N ALA A 10 -13.76 -4.04 -3.39
CA ALA A 10 -13.32 -3.70 -2.04
C ALA A 10 -14.22 -2.62 -1.40
N SER A 11 -14.61 -1.60 -2.15
CA SER A 11 -15.52 -0.54 -1.68
C SER A 11 -16.91 -1.07 -1.32
N GLN A 12 -17.42 -2.01 -2.11
CA GLN A 12 -18.69 -2.66 -1.79
C GLN A 12 -18.57 -3.49 -0.49
N GLN A 13 -17.51 -4.28 -0.36
CA GLN A 13 -17.27 -5.11 0.83
C GLN A 13 -17.05 -4.26 2.09
N ALA A 14 -16.38 -3.12 1.98
CA ALA A 14 -16.21 -2.17 3.09
C ALA A 14 -17.56 -1.59 3.57
N LYS A 15 -18.52 -1.34 2.67
CA LYS A 15 -19.87 -0.86 3.03
C LYS A 15 -20.71 -1.93 3.71
N GLU A 16 -20.57 -3.18 3.27
CA GLU A 16 -21.33 -4.32 3.80
C GLU A 16 -20.74 -4.82 5.14
N SER A 17 -19.43 -4.69 5.33
CA SER A 17 -18.72 -5.18 6.51
C SER A 17 -18.67 -4.14 7.63
N LYS A 18 -19.26 -4.45 8.80
CA LYS A 18 -19.18 -3.58 9.99
C LYS A 18 -17.77 -3.49 10.59
N LEU A 19 -16.98 -4.56 10.47
CA LEU A 19 -15.63 -4.68 11.03
C LEU A 19 -14.76 -5.33 9.97
N TRP A 20 -13.74 -4.61 9.52
CA TRP A 20 -12.79 -5.11 8.55
C TRP A 20 -11.40 -4.51 8.74
N LEU A 21 -10.39 -5.20 8.21
CA LEU A 21 -9.02 -4.69 8.11
C LEU A 21 -8.47 -5.02 6.72
N PRO A 22 -7.64 -4.15 6.11
CA PRO A 22 -6.91 -4.50 4.92
C PRO A 22 -5.86 -5.55 5.26
N ARG A 23 -5.59 -6.46 4.32
CA ARG A 23 -4.52 -7.44 4.44
C ARG A 23 -3.71 -7.52 3.15
N GLY A 24 -2.40 -7.36 3.30
CA GLY A 24 -1.43 -7.63 2.22
C GLY A 24 -1.01 -9.10 2.17
N ALA A 25 0.27 -9.35 1.88
CA ALA A 25 0.84 -10.69 1.79
C ALA A 25 0.99 -11.41 3.16
N GLY A 26 0.66 -10.76 4.27
CA GLY A 26 0.76 -11.37 5.61
C GLY A 26 2.20 -11.48 6.13
N CYS A 27 3.08 -10.54 5.77
CA CYS A 27 4.49 -10.54 6.18
C CYS A 27 4.76 -9.84 7.53
N SER A 28 3.74 -9.25 8.16
CA SER A 28 3.87 -8.75 9.53
C SER A 28 3.99 -9.95 10.49
N TYR A 29 4.92 -9.86 11.45
CA TYR A 29 5.09 -10.86 12.50
C TYR A 29 4.05 -10.72 13.62
N GLY A 30 3.47 -9.53 13.76
CA GLY A 30 2.47 -9.22 14.79
C GLY A 30 1.04 -9.48 14.33
N ASP A 31 0.10 -8.93 15.08
CA ASP A 31 -1.35 -9.08 14.91
C ASP A 31 -2.01 -7.98 14.06
N ALA A 32 -1.22 -7.09 13.46
CA ALA A 32 -1.70 -5.92 12.70
C ALA A 32 -2.74 -6.22 11.60
N ALA A 33 -2.72 -7.42 11.02
CA ALA A 33 -3.67 -7.83 9.97
C ALA A 33 -4.40 -9.14 10.33
N ILE A 34 -4.82 -9.24 11.59
CA ILE A 34 -5.58 -10.37 12.17
C ILE A 34 -6.84 -9.82 12.82
N LEU A 35 -7.96 -10.52 12.65
CA LEU A 35 -9.24 -10.20 13.29
C LEU A 35 -9.82 -11.49 13.88
N ASP A 36 -10.38 -11.39 15.09
CA ASP A 36 -11.19 -12.47 15.68
C ASP A 36 -12.60 -12.51 15.05
N GLN A 37 -13.19 -11.32 14.84
CA GLN A 37 -14.49 -11.14 14.20
C GLN A 37 -14.40 -10.12 13.06
N GLY A 38 -15.18 -10.33 12.00
CA GLY A 38 -15.21 -9.46 10.83
C GLY A 38 -14.42 -10.01 9.64
N HIS A 39 -14.01 -9.12 8.75
CA HIS A 39 -13.50 -9.50 7.43
C HIS A 39 -12.12 -8.90 7.16
N LEU A 40 -11.15 -9.75 6.85
CA LEU A 40 -9.91 -9.31 6.22
C LEU A 40 -10.17 -9.11 4.73
N LEU A 41 -9.97 -7.89 4.23
CA LEU A 41 -10.11 -7.55 2.80
C LEU A 41 -8.74 -7.57 2.13
N LEU A 42 -8.64 -8.28 1.02
CA LEU A 42 -7.42 -8.37 0.22
C LEU A 42 -7.75 -7.97 -1.21
N LEU A 43 -6.98 -7.05 -1.77
CA LEU A 43 -6.99 -6.83 -3.21
C LEU A 43 -6.23 -7.96 -3.89
N ASP A 44 -6.90 -8.69 -4.79
CA ASP A 44 -6.25 -9.65 -5.66
C ASP A 44 -5.32 -8.92 -6.61
N ARG A 45 -4.14 -9.53 -6.85
CA ARG A 45 -2.97 -8.87 -7.44
C ARG A 45 -3.29 -8.17 -8.76
N PRO A 46 -3.38 -6.83 -8.78
CA PRO A 46 -3.46 -6.10 -10.03
C PRO A 46 -2.06 -6.00 -10.63
N GLN A 47 -2.02 -5.76 -11.93
CA GLN A 47 -0.78 -5.52 -12.66
C GLN A 47 -0.17 -4.16 -12.27
N VAL A 48 1.09 -3.94 -12.65
CA VAL A 48 1.70 -2.61 -12.62
C VAL A 48 0.93 -1.76 -13.62
N SER A 49 0.20 -0.75 -13.14
CA SER A 49 -0.47 0.22 -14.02
C SER A 49 0.55 1.30 -14.35
N GLU A 50 1.06 1.27 -15.58
CA GLU A 50 1.79 2.35 -16.27
C GLU A 50 2.80 3.15 -15.42
N THR A 51 4.10 2.97 -15.70
CA THR A 51 5.09 4.04 -15.44
C THR A 51 4.59 5.30 -16.13
N SER A 52 4.26 6.34 -15.37
CA SER A 52 3.83 7.61 -15.95
C SER A 52 4.92 8.13 -16.88
N SER A 53 4.47 8.51 -18.08
CA SER A 53 5.23 8.92 -19.26
C SER A 53 6.45 9.82 -18.99
N GLU A 54 7.47 9.65 -19.83
CA GLU A 54 8.46 10.65 -20.28
C GLU A 54 8.61 11.87 -19.36
N ASN A 55 9.43 11.75 -18.30
CA ASN A 55 9.96 12.81 -17.40
C ASN A 55 9.57 12.76 -15.90
N SER A 56 8.85 11.75 -15.40
CA SER A 56 8.64 11.60 -13.94
C SER A 56 9.47 10.47 -13.34
N ASP A 57 10.30 10.78 -12.33
CA ASP A 57 11.05 9.81 -11.49
C ASP A 57 10.13 9.00 -10.55
N SER A 58 8.86 8.79 -10.91
CA SER A 58 7.82 8.17 -10.08
C SER A 58 7.06 7.06 -10.82
N VAL A 59 6.43 6.17 -10.05
CA VAL A 59 5.66 5.04 -10.58
C VAL A 59 4.37 4.89 -9.79
N ILE A 60 3.26 4.67 -10.51
CA ILE A 60 1.97 4.36 -9.90
C ILE A 60 1.83 2.83 -9.88
N VAL A 61 1.45 2.28 -8.73
CA VAL A 61 1.33 0.83 -8.56
C VAL A 61 0.13 0.50 -7.70
N SER A 62 -0.41 -0.69 -7.89
CA SER A 62 -1.38 -1.23 -6.95
C SER A 62 -0.76 -1.46 -5.57
N SER A 63 -1.52 -1.14 -4.53
CA SER A 63 -1.18 -1.48 -3.14
C SER A 63 -1.02 -2.98 -2.88
N ALA A 64 -1.57 -3.85 -3.75
CA ALA A 64 -1.43 -5.31 -3.68
C ALA A 64 -0.21 -5.86 -4.43
N LEU A 65 0.52 -5.03 -5.17
CA LEU A 65 1.78 -5.43 -5.81
C LEU A 65 2.83 -5.74 -4.75
N THR A 66 3.59 -6.83 -4.92
CA THR A 66 4.71 -7.14 -4.02
C THR A 66 5.95 -6.32 -4.36
N LEU A 67 6.79 -6.02 -3.37
CA LEU A 67 8.06 -5.34 -3.60
C LEU A 67 8.96 -6.11 -4.58
N ARG A 68 8.93 -7.45 -4.53
CA ARG A 68 9.61 -8.33 -5.50
C ARG A 68 9.20 -8.00 -6.92
N ASN A 69 7.90 -7.96 -7.19
CA ASN A 69 7.39 -7.72 -8.54
C ASN A 69 7.68 -6.29 -8.98
N LEU A 70 7.50 -5.30 -8.10
CA LEU A 70 7.84 -3.90 -8.36
C LEU A 70 9.31 -3.74 -8.76
N LEU A 71 10.23 -4.28 -7.96
CA LEU A 71 11.66 -4.21 -8.25
C LEU A 71 12.03 -4.96 -9.53
N SER A 72 11.39 -6.10 -9.83
CA SER A 72 11.61 -6.81 -11.10
C SER A 72 11.15 -5.98 -12.31
N THR A 73 10.01 -5.29 -12.22
CA THR A 73 9.55 -4.39 -13.28
C THR A 73 10.51 -3.22 -13.47
N LEU A 74 10.85 -2.49 -12.40
CA LEU A 74 11.79 -1.36 -12.46
C LEU A 74 13.16 -1.77 -12.98
N ALA A 75 13.67 -2.93 -12.55
CA ALA A 75 14.97 -3.44 -13.00
C ALA A 75 14.99 -3.73 -14.50
N SER A 76 13.86 -4.10 -15.12
CA SER A 76 13.77 -4.29 -16.57
C SER A 76 13.96 -3.00 -17.37
N GLU A 77 13.79 -1.85 -16.72
CA GLU A 77 14.00 -0.50 -17.25
C GLU A 77 15.31 0.13 -16.73
N GLY A 78 16.12 -0.62 -15.97
CA GLY A 78 17.36 -0.11 -15.37
C GLY A 78 17.13 0.79 -14.14
N LEU A 79 15.94 0.76 -13.54
CA LEU A 79 15.53 1.59 -12.40
C LEU A 79 15.49 0.79 -11.08
N THR A 80 15.45 1.52 -9.96
CA THR A 80 15.23 0.95 -8.62
C THR A 80 14.57 1.97 -7.69
N LEU A 81 14.05 1.51 -6.55
CA LEU A 81 13.50 2.41 -5.53
C LEU A 81 14.61 3.04 -4.68
N PRO A 82 14.46 4.29 -4.21
CA PRO A 82 15.42 4.90 -3.30
C PRO A 82 15.52 4.19 -1.94
N VAL A 83 14.44 3.53 -1.49
CA VAL A 83 14.36 2.76 -0.24
C VAL A 83 13.91 1.33 -0.55
N VAL A 84 14.68 0.33 -0.11
CA VAL A 84 14.38 -1.10 -0.34
C VAL A 84 14.43 -1.89 0.98
N PRO A 85 13.27 -2.18 1.59
CA PRO A 85 13.13 -3.08 2.74
C PRO A 85 13.52 -4.52 2.39
N GLY A 86 13.92 -5.30 3.41
CA GLY A 86 14.38 -6.68 3.22
C GLY A 86 13.27 -7.72 2.96
N VAL A 87 11.99 -7.33 3.09
CA VAL A 87 10.84 -8.24 3.01
C VAL A 87 10.20 -8.16 1.62
N LEU A 88 10.83 -8.80 0.63
CA LEU A 88 10.46 -8.69 -0.79
C LEU A 88 9.02 -9.14 -1.10
N ASP A 89 8.47 -10.07 -0.32
CA ASP A 89 7.12 -10.58 -0.55
C ASP A 89 6.02 -9.71 0.08
N ALA A 90 6.38 -8.67 0.85
CA ALA A 90 5.42 -7.69 1.35
C ALA A 90 4.82 -6.89 0.19
N THR A 91 3.55 -6.52 0.32
CA THR A 91 2.85 -5.68 -0.65
C THR A 91 3.16 -4.21 -0.41
N VAL A 92 3.07 -3.37 -1.45
CA VAL A 92 3.32 -1.93 -1.36
C VAL A 92 2.44 -1.27 -0.30
N GLY A 93 1.14 -1.60 -0.25
CA GLY A 93 0.24 -1.10 0.79
C GLY A 93 0.65 -1.53 2.21
N GLY A 94 1.18 -2.75 2.36
CA GLY A 94 1.72 -3.21 3.64
C GLY A 94 3.01 -2.49 4.04
N LEU A 95 3.85 -2.13 3.07
CA LEU A 95 5.08 -1.36 3.30
C LEU A 95 4.78 0.09 3.71
N ILE A 96 3.76 0.71 3.09
CA ILE A 96 3.25 2.04 3.48
C ILE A 96 2.64 1.99 4.89
N ALA A 97 1.74 1.03 5.14
CA ALA A 97 1.07 0.89 6.43
C ALA A 97 2.03 0.60 7.60
N ALA A 98 3.20 0.02 7.33
CA ALA A 98 4.24 -0.25 8.33
C ALA A 98 5.37 0.79 8.35
N ASP A 99 5.30 1.82 7.51
CA ASP A 99 6.41 2.74 7.20
C ASP A 99 7.77 2.03 7.08
N ALA A 100 7.81 1.04 6.19
CA ALA A 100 8.95 0.15 6.07
C ALA A 100 10.22 0.88 5.61
N HIS A 101 11.37 0.43 6.07
CA HIS A 101 12.67 1.01 5.72
C HIS A 101 13.73 -0.03 5.38
N GLY A 102 14.76 0.42 4.66
CA GLY A 102 15.92 -0.38 4.27
C GLY A 102 17.17 -0.08 5.10
N LYS A 103 18.28 -0.74 4.77
CA LYS A 103 19.59 -0.51 5.42
C LYS A 103 20.11 0.93 5.24
N ASN A 104 19.61 1.64 4.23
CA ASN A 104 19.98 3.01 3.90
C ASN A 104 19.09 4.07 4.58
N HIS A 105 18.28 3.69 5.58
CA HIS A 105 17.35 4.58 6.28
C HIS A 105 17.98 5.89 6.77
N LEU A 106 19.21 5.84 7.27
CA LEU A 106 19.93 7.03 7.74
C LEU A 106 20.08 8.12 6.66
N ASN A 107 20.18 7.74 5.39
CA ASN A 107 20.44 8.65 4.27
C ASN A 107 19.24 8.82 3.32
N ARG A 108 18.31 7.88 3.33
CA ARG A 108 17.18 7.82 2.39
C ARG A 108 15.80 7.81 3.04
N GLY A 109 15.74 7.68 4.37
CA GLY A 109 14.47 7.61 5.08
C GLY A 109 13.74 6.28 4.88
N SER A 110 12.42 6.34 4.98
CA SER A 110 11.51 5.20 4.94
C SER A 110 10.59 5.24 3.70
N PHE A 111 9.62 4.33 3.64
CA PHE A 111 8.59 4.35 2.59
C PHE A 111 7.79 5.65 2.59
N ARG A 112 7.61 6.28 3.76
CA ARG A 112 7.05 7.64 3.89
C ARG A 112 7.74 8.65 2.98
N ASP A 113 9.07 8.61 2.91
CA ASP A 113 9.87 9.63 2.23
C ASP A 113 9.91 9.47 0.72
N ILE A 114 9.56 8.30 0.20
CA ILE A 114 9.48 8.00 -1.25
C ILE A 114 8.05 7.89 -1.77
N THR A 115 7.04 8.07 -0.91
CA THR A 115 5.62 8.03 -1.30
C THR A 115 5.14 9.44 -1.61
N ASP A 116 4.68 9.70 -2.83
CA ASP A 116 4.18 11.01 -3.25
C ASP A 116 2.70 11.19 -2.87
N SER A 117 1.87 10.20 -3.19
CA SER A 117 0.42 10.17 -2.94
C SER A 117 -0.11 8.73 -2.93
N PHE A 118 -1.32 8.54 -2.41
CA PHE A 118 -2.07 7.28 -2.55
C PHE A 118 -3.57 7.47 -2.34
N GLN A 119 -4.33 6.46 -2.75
CA GLN A 119 -5.75 6.34 -2.50
C GLN A 119 -6.02 5.48 -1.26
N VAL A 120 -6.92 5.93 -0.38
CA VAL A 120 -7.35 5.21 0.82
C VAL A 120 -8.82 4.84 0.69
N LEU A 121 -9.16 3.58 0.98
CA LEU A 121 -10.54 3.13 1.07
C LEU A 121 -11.05 3.36 2.50
N LEU A 122 -11.92 4.34 2.68
CA LEU A 122 -12.50 4.64 3.99
C LEU A 122 -13.55 3.61 4.40
N SER A 123 -13.88 3.58 5.69
CA SER A 123 -14.96 2.74 6.24
C SER A 123 -16.35 3.07 5.68
N SER A 124 -16.55 4.26 5.10
CA SER A 124 -17.74 4.64 4.34
C SER A 124 -17.84 3.92 2.98
N GLY A 125 -16.77 3.27 2.54
CA GLY A 125 -16.58 2.72 1.20
C GLY A 125 -16.34 3.78 0.13
N GLU A 126 -15.92 4.98 0.55
CA GLU A 126 -15.38 6.02 -0.33
C GLU A 126 -13.88 5.81 -0.53
N VAL A 127 -13.39 6.03 -1.76
CA VAL A 127 -11.96 6.05 -2.05
C VAL A 127 -11.52 7.50 -2.13
N VAL A 128 -10.56 7.88 -1.29
CA VAL A 128 -10.09 9.25 -1.15
C VAL A 128 -8.61 9.34 -1.54
N ASP A 129 -8.28 10.25 -2.44
CA ASP A 129 -6.90 10.61 -2.75
C ASP A 129 -6.29 11.44 -1.61
N CYS A 130 -5.04 11.15 -1.25
CA CYS A 130 -4.31 11.94 -0.27
C CYS A 130 -2.83 12.08 -0.63
N ASP A 131 -2.27 13.22 -0.29
CA ASP A 131 -0.88 13.60 -0.50
C ASP A 131 -0.45 14.63 0.57
N ARG A 132 0.69 15.32 0.35
CA ARG A 132 1.21 16.31 1.30
C ARG A 132 0.45 17.64 1.34
N SER A 133 -0.41 17.93 0.36
CA SER A 133 -1.21 19.16 0.26
C SER A 133 -2.73 18.91 0.29
N HIS A 134 -3.20 17.69 0.05
CA HIS A 134 -4.60 17.28 0.04
C HIS A 134 -4.82 16.12 1.01
N ASN A 135 -5.81 16.24 1.91
CA ASN A 135 -6.08 15.24 2.94
C ASN A 135 -4.82 14.86 3.75
N GLN A 136 -3.98 15.84 4.08
CA GLN A 136 -2.65 15.63 4.68
C GLN A 136 -2.69 14.81 5.97
N GLU A 137 -3.69 15.03 6.83
CA GLU A 137 -3.85 14.25 8.07
C GLU A 137 -4.09 12.77 7.77
N LEU A 138 -4.89 12.46 6.74
CA LEU A 138 -5.10 11.09 6.29
C LEU A 138 -3.84 10.49 5.68
N PHE A 139 -3.08 11.28 4.89
CA PHE A 139 -1.81 10.85 4.31
C PHE A 139 -0.79 10.47 5.41
N GLU A 140 -0.49 11.40 6.32
CA GLU A 140 0.48 11.15 7.40
C GLU A 140 -0.04 10.12 8.41
N GLY A 141 -1.36 10.04 8.64
CA GLY A 141 -1.96 9.07 9.54
C GLY A 141 -2.02 7.64 8.99
N THR A 142 -2.04 7.48 7.66
CA THR A 142 -2.07 6.15 7.01
C THR A 142 -0.68 5.54 6.94
N ILE A 143 0.35 6.36 6.73
CA ILE A 143 1.74 5.90 6.71
C ILE A 143 2.15 5.50 8.13
N GLY A 144 2.56 4.24 8.31
CA GLY A 144 2.79 3.68 9.65
C GLY A 144 1.50 3.47 10.47
N GLY A 145 0.33 3.74 9.90
CA GLY A 145 -0.98 3.62 10.54
C GLY A 145 -1.53 2.19 10.62
N VAL A 146 -0.73 1.20 10.21
CA VAL A 146 -1.02 -0.24 10.29
C VAL A 146 -2.39 -0.67 9.72
N GLY A 147 -2.93 0.09 8.77
CA GLY A 147 -4.21 -0.19 8.09
C GLY A 147 -5.45 0.24 8.87
N LEU A 148 -5.31 1.12 9.88
CA LEU A 148 -6.42 1.60 10.72
C LEU A 148 -7.11 2.87 10.20
N THR A 149 -6.62 3.44 9.11
CA THR A 149 -7.25 4.57 8.41
C THR A 149 -8.06 4.12 7.17
N GLY A 150 -7.76 2.94 6.64
CA GLY A 150 -8.38 2.32 5.46
C GLY A 150 -7.47 1.32 4.76
#